data_AF-A0AAD5ZV99-F1
#
_entry.id   AF-A0AAD5ZV99-F1
#
_cell.length_a   1.000
_cell.length_b   1.000
_cell.length_c   1.000
_cell.angle_alpha   90.00
_cell.angle_beta   90.00
_cell.angle_gamma   90.00
#
_symmetry.space_group_name_H-M   'P 1'
#
loop_
_entity.id
_entity.type
_entity.pdbx_description
1 polymer ?
#
loop_
_entity_poly.entity_id
_entity_poly.type
_entity_poly.pdbx_seq_one_letter_code
_entity_poly.pdbx_strand_id
1 'polypeptide(L)'
;MPYGPVWDHVLEYYTKSIHSPEKILILKYEEMLKDPIDGLVRMANFIGCPFSEDEMKNDVVGKIVEFCSFNKLKDLDVNKNGAGNVPNNYIFRKAVVGDLQNYMTPEMAHKLDEITIEKLRDSTFTY
;
A
#
# COMPACT_ATOMS: atom_id res chain seq x y z
N MET A 1 8.17 -8.56 16.79
CA MET A 1 7.02 -8.46 17.72
C MET A 1 5.77 -8.71 16.89
N PRO A 2 4.83 -9.59 17.27
CA PRO A 2 3.63 -9.82 16.46
C PRO A 2 2.67 -8.63 16.63
N TYR A 3 2.39 -7.90 15.55
CA TYR A 3 1.47 -6.75 15.50
C TYR A 3 0.02 -7.15 15.22
N GLY A 4 -0.36 -8.40 15.54
CA GLY A 4 -1.68 -8.94 15.21
C GLY A 4 -2.69 -8.77 16.36
N PRO A 5 -4.01 -8.84 16.05
CA PRO A 5 -4.62 -9.20 14.77
C PRO A 5 -4.62 -8.08 13.71
N VAL A 6 -4.45 -8.43 12.43
CA VAL A 6 -4.34 -7.46 11.33
C VAL A 6 -5.65 -6.68 11.10
N TRP A 7 -6.81 -7.33 11.25
CA TRP A 7 -8.10 -6.67 11.06
C TRP A 7 -8.35 -5.59 12.10
N ASP A 8 -8.02 -5.85 13.36
CA ASP A 8 -8.19 -4.88 14.45
C ASP A 8 -7.32 -3.64 14.20
N HIS A 9 -6.08 -3.85 13.75
CA HIS A 9 -5.18 -2.76 13.36
C HIS A 9 -5.76 -1.92 12.21
N VAL A 10 -6.25 -2.56 11.14
CA VAL A 10 -6.85 -1.84 10.00
C VAL A 10 -8.10 -1.07 10.42
N LEU A 11 -9.01 -1.71 11.16
CA LEU A 11 -10.28 -1.11 11.60
C LEU A 11 -10.08 0.07 12.55
N GLU A 12 -9.08 0.01 13.44
CA GLU A 12 -8.76 1.12 14.34
C GLU A 12 -8.37 2.37 13.55
N TYR A 13 -7.43 2.25 12.60
CA TYR A 13 -6.99 3.38 11.78
C TYR A 13 -8.09 3.84 10.83
N TYR A 14 -8.87 2.93 10.23
CA TYR A 14 -9.99 3.27 9.38
C TYR A 14 -11.05 4.06 10.15
N THR A 15 -11.44 3.59 11.35
CA THR A 15 -12.40 4.30 12.20
C THR A 15 -11.89 5.68 12.59
N LYS A 16 -10.61 5.81 12.98
CA LYS A 16 -10.00 7.11 13.27
C LYS A 16 -9.96 8.02 12.03
N SER A 17 -9.75 7.47 10.84
CA SER A 17 -9.76 8.25 9.58
C SER A 17 -11.13 8.84 9.26
N ILE A 18 -12.23 8.15 9.62
CA ILE A 18 -13.59 8.69 9.46
C ILE A 18 -13.81 9.88 10.40
N HIS A 19 -13.30 9.82 11.62
CA HIS A 19 -13.46 10.89 12.62
C HIS A 19 -12.47 12.06 12.44
N SER A 20 -11.35 11.85 11.75
CA SER A 20 -10.31 12.86 11.52
C SER A 20 -9.66 12.69 10.14
N PRO A 21 -10.43 12.91 9.05
CA PRO A 21 -9.96 12.70 7.68
C PRO A 21 -8.81 13.63 7.28
N GLU A 22 -8.64 14.75 7.98
CA GLU A 22 -7.53 15.69 7.82
C GLU A 22 -6.21 15.22 8.48
N LYS A 23 -6.28 14.21 9.35
CA LYS A 23 -5.12 13.67 10.10
C LYS A 23 -4.70 12.28 9.68
N ILE A 24 -5.59 11.51 9.04
CA ILE A 24 -5.31 10.14 8.63
C ILE A 24 -5.81 9.92 7.20
N LEU A 25 -4.88 9.59 6.31
CA LEU A 25 -5.16 9.15 4.96
C LEU A 25 -5.08 7.62 4.89
N ILE A 26 -6.15 6.99 4.40
CA ILE A 26 -6.18 5.55 4.11
C ILE A 26 -5.88 5.33 2.64
N LEU A 27 -4.86 4.52 2.36
CA LEU A 27 -4.47 4.06 1.03
C LEU A 27 -4.48 2.53 1.01
N LYS A 28 -5.04 1.95 -0.04
CA LYS A 28 -5.02 0.51 -0.26
C LYS A 28 -3.96 0.16 -1.29
N TYR A 29 -3.24 -0.93 -1.04
CA TYR A 29 -2.12 -1.33 -1.88
C TYR A 29 -2.54 -1.65 -3.32
N GLU A 30 -3.66 -2.34 -3.49
CA GLU A 30 -4.23 -2.74 -4.77
C GLU A 30 -4.69 -1.52 -5.59
N GLU A 31 -5.31 -0.54 -4.93
CA GLU A 31 -5.72 0.73 -5.55
C GLU A 31 -4.50 1.55 -5.99
N MET A 32 -3.47 1.63 -5.14
CA MET A 32 -2.21 2.30 -5.46
C MET A 32 -1.45 1.64 -6.61
N LEU A 33 -1.53 0.32 -6.74
CA LEU A 33 -0.94 -0.38 -7.89
C LEU A 33 -1.73 -0.16 -9.18
N LYS A 34 -3.06 -0.05 -9.08
CA LYS A 34 -3.95 0.17 -10.22
C LYS A 34 -3.82 1.59 -10.77
N ASP A 35 -3.77 2.59 -9.89
CA ASP A 35 -3.59 4.00 -10.24
C ASP A 35 -2.62 4.71 -9.27
N PRO A 36 -1.30 4.56 -9.51
CA PRO A 36 -0.29 5.18 -8.65
C PRO A 36 -0.28 6.72 -8.75
N ILE A 37 -0.79 7.29 -9.85
CA ILE A 37 -0.84 8.74 -10.07
C ILE A 37 -1.90 9.35 -9.15
N ASP A 38 -3.13 8.81 -9.16
CA ASP A 38 -4.18 9.26 -8.23
C ASP A 38 -3.74 9.13 -6.78
N GLY A 39 -3.14 7.99 -6.43
CA GLY A 39 -2.57 7.73 -5.12
C GLY A 39 -1.56 8.79 -4.67
N LEU A 40 -0.61 9.15 -5.56
CA LEU A 40 0.39 10.18 -5.28
C LEU A 40 -0.21 11.57 -5.17
N VAL A 41 -1.16 11.93 -6.03
CA VAL A 41 -1.86 13.22 -5.95
C VAL A 41 -2.65 13.34 -4.64
N ARG A 42 -3.37 12.28 -4.24
CA ARG A 42 -4.08 12.23 -2.95
C ARG A 42 -3.13 12.39 -1.76
N MET A 43 -1.99 11.70 -1.78
CA MET A 43 -0.94 11.87 -0.76
C MET A 43 -0.42 13.30 -0.69
N ALA A 44 -0.06 13.88 -1.83
CA ALA A 44 0.49 15.22 -1.96
C ALA A 44 -0.49 16.28 -1.41
N ASN A 45 -1.77 16.17 -1.78
CA ASN A 45 -2.83 17.03 -1.26
C ASN A 45 -2.98 16.89 0.27
N PHE A 46 -2.95 15.66 0.77
CA PHE A 46 -3.13 15.37 2.19
C PHE A 46 -1.99 15.92 3.06
N ILE A 47 -0.74 15.86 2.59
CA ILE A 47 0.42 16.41 3.32
C ILE A 47 0.57 17.93 3.17
N GLY A 48 -0.33 18.59 2.43
CA GLY A 48 -0.28 20.04 2.19
C GLY A 48 0.73 20.47 1.14
N CYS A 49 1.11 19.56 0.22
CA CYS A 49 2.01 19.83 -0.90
C CYS A 49 1.34 19.48 -2.24
N PRO A 50 0.19 20.10 -2.59
CA PRO A 50 -0.50 19.82 -3.84
C PRO A 50 0.40 20.16 -5.03
N PHE A 51 0.36 19.34 -6.09
CA PHE A 51 1.05 19.64 -7.32
C PHE A 51 0.39 20.85 -8.02
N SER A 52 1.23 21.75 -8.51
CA SER A 52 0.80 22.86 -9.36
C SER A 52 0.39 22.40 -10.77
N GLU A 53 -0.37 23.22 -11.49
CA GLU A 53 -0.73 22.92 -12.87
C GLU A 53 0.50 22.73 -13.76
N ASP A 54 1.57 23.50 -13.53
CA ASP A 54 2.80 23.40 -14.31
C ASP A 54 3.54 22.10 -14.02
N GLU A 55 3.58 21.64 -12.77
CA GLU A 55 4.15 20.32 -12.42
C GLU A 55 3.35 19.18 -13.06
N MET A 56 2.02 19.30 -13.09
CA MET A 56 1.16 18.34 -13.77
C MET A 56 1.41 18.34 -15.29
N LYS A 57 1.49 19.51 -15.92
CA LYS A 57 1.79 19.66 -17.37
C LYS A 57 3.18 19.16 -17.74
N ASN A 58 4.16 19.31 -16.85
CA ASN A 58 5.54 18.86 -17.05
C ASN A 58 5.79 17.40 -16.61
N ASP A 59 4.72 16.65 -16.32
CA ASP A 59 4.75 15.24 -15.92
C ASP A 59 5.66 14.95 -14.71
N VAL A 60 5.67 15.86 -13.74
CA VAL A 60 6.43 15.67 -12.50
C VAL A 60 5.90 14.47 -11.72
N VAL A 61 4.58 14.30 -11.67
CA VAL A 61 3.92 13.19 -10.97
C VAL A 61 4.29 11.84 -11.59
N GLY A 62 4.27 11.72 -12.93
CA GLY A 62 4.69 10.52 -13.64
C GLY A 62 6.15 10.18 -13.37
N LYS A 63 7.04 11.17 -13.40
CA LYS A 63 8.46 10.99 -13.06
C LYS A 63 8.67 10.49 -11.63
N ILE A 64 7.92 11.01 -10.66
CA ILE A 64 8.01 10.54 -9.26
C ILE A 64 7.49 9.10 -9.16
N VAL A 65 6.36 8.77 -9.77
CA VAL A 65 5.82 7.40 -9.79
C VAL A 65 6.82 6.43 -10.43
N GLU A 66 7.43 6.81 -11.55
CA GLU A 66 8.44 6.01 -12.21
C GLU A 66 9.67 5.82 -11.32
N PHE A 67 10.17 6.90 -10.70
CA PHE A 67 11.30 6.90 -9.79
C PHE A 67 11.08 5.99 -8.57
N CYS A 68 9.89 6.06 -7.98
CA CYS A 68 9.47 5.27 -6.82
C CYS A 68 8.89 3.89 -7.20
N SER A 69 8.92 3.51 -8.48
CA SER A 69 8.36 2.24 -8.93
C SER A 69 9.12 1.05 -8.34
N PHE A 70 8.40 -0.05 -8.12
CA PHE A 70 8.99 -1.27 -7.57
C PHE A 70 10.22 -1.73 -8.36
N ASN A 71 10.15 -1.72 -9.69
CA ASN A 71 11.25 -2.16 -10.56
C ASN A 71 12.47 -1.26 -10.38
N LYS A 72 12.32 0.08 -10.45
CA LYS A 72 13.46 0.99 -10.24
C LYS A 72 14.07 0.83 -8.87
N LEU A 73 13.26 0.82 -7.81
CA LEU A 73 13.75 0.71 -6.45
C LEU A 73 14.43 -0.64 -6.18
N LYS A 74 13.84 -1.75 -6.64
CA LYS A 74 14.43 -3.09 -6.53
C LYS A 74 15.78 -3.17 -7.25
N ASP A 75 15.95 -2.43 -8.33
CA ASP A 75 17.15 -2.49 -9.15
C ASP A 75 18.33 -1.65 -8.64
N LEU A 76 18.11 -0.76 -7.66
CA LEU A 76 19.17 0.04 -7.05
C LEU A 76 20.23 -0.84 -6.36
N ASP A 77 21.49 -0.48 -6.51
CA ASP A 77 22.63 -1.23 -5.96
C ASP A 77 22.53 -1.44 -4.45
N VAL A 78 22.11 -0.39 -3.73
CA VAL A 78 21.85 -0.44 -2.28
C VAL A 78 20.78 -1.46 -1.87
N ASN A 79 19.84 -1.78 -2.77
CA ASN A 79 18.75 -2.73 -2.52
C ASN A 79 19.09 -4.15 -2.99
N LYS A 80 20.04 -4.31 -3.93
CA LYS A 80 20.58 -5.60 -4.36
C LYS A 80 21.67 -6.13 -3.44
N ASN A 81 22.62 -5.27 -3.09
CA ASN A 81 23.84 -5.63 -2.38
C ASN A 81 23.81 -5.30 -0.89
N GLY A 82 22.77 -4.57 -0.45
CA GLY A 82 22.42 -4.34 0.95
C GLY A 82 23.34 -3.37 1.68
N ALA A 83 22.76 -2.58 2.57
CA ALA A 83 23.48 -1.86 3.62
C ALA A 83 22.73 -2.09 4.95
N GLY A 84 23.35 -2.83 5.88
CA GLY A 84 22.78 -3.12 7.20
C GLY A 84 22.76 -4.62 7.56
N ASN A 85 22.27 -4.93 8.78
CA ASN A 85 22.23 -6.29 9.34
C ASN A 85 21.20 -7.22 8.69
N VAL A 86 20.26 -6.68 7.89
CA VAL A 86 19.28 -7.44 7.11
C VAL A 86 19.49 -7.07 5.63
N PRO A 87 19.78 -8.03 4.75
CA PRO A 87 19.92 -7.76 3.32
C PRO A 87 18.67 -7.08 2.73
N ASN A 88 18.84 -5.95 2.03
CA ASN A 88 17.73 -5.18 1.48
C ASN A 88 16.94 -5.93 0.39
N ASN A 89 17.50 -7.01 -0.17
CA ASN A 89 16.84 -7.86 -1.17
C ASN A 89 15.59 -8.57 -0.61
N TYR A 90 15.45 -8.73 0.72
CA TYR A 90 14.24 -9.28 1.34
C TYR A 90 13.04 -8.31 1.28
N ILE A 91 13.29 -7.00 1.15
CA ILE A 91 12.25 -5.97 1.12
C ILE A 91 11.52 -5.96 -0.23
N PHE A 92 12.21 -6.29 -1.33
CA PHE A 92 11.67 -6.24 -2.70
C PHE A 92 11.48 -7.63 -3.32
N ARG A 93 10.41 -8.34 -2.92
CA ARG A 93 10.11 -9.71 -3.39
C ARG A 93 9.50 -9.77 -4.79
N LYS A 94 8.19 -9.53 -4.92
CA LYS A 94 7.43 -9.63 -6.19
C LYS A 94 6.57 -8.43 -6.56
N ALA A 95 5.96 -7.75 -5.57
CA ALA A 95 5.00 -6.66 -5.78
C ALA A 95 3.85 -6.99 -6.75
N VAL A 96 3.19 -8.14 -6.53
CA VAL A 96 2.06 -8.60 -7.34
C VAL A 96 0.85 -8.86 -6.46
N VAL A 97 -0.32 -8.40 -6.90
CA VAL A 97 -1.62 -8.69 -6.27
C VAL A 97 -2.04 -10.11 -6.61
N GLY A 98 -2.57 -10.85 -5.63
CA GLY A 98 -3.09 -12.20 -5.85
C GLY A 98 -2.04 -13.33 -5.81
N ASP A 99 -0.78 -13.04 -5.48
CA ASP A 99 0.28 -14.06 -5.33
C ASP A 99 -0.04 -15.10 -4.24
N LEU A 100 -1.04 -14.83 -3.39
CA LEU A 100 -1.57 -15.75 -2.38
C LEU A 100 -1.95 -17.12 -2.95
N GLN A 101 -2.51 -17.16 -4.17
CA GLN A 101 -2.95 -18.38 -4.84
C GLN A 101 -1.80 -19.37 -5.11
N ASN A 102 -0.55 -18.89 -5.13
CA ASN A 102 0.64 -19.72 -5.28
C ASN A 102 1.08 -20.39 -3.97
N TYR A 103 0.49 -20.02 -2.82
CA TYR A 103 0.91 -20.48 -1.49
C TYR A 103 -0.23 -21.07 -0.65
N MET A 104 -1.49 -20.76 -0.97
CA MET A 104 -2.67 -21.26 -0.25
C MET A 104 -3.48 -22.21 -1.11
N THR A 105 -3.98 -23.29 -0.48
CA THR A 105 -5.02 -24.11 -1.11
C THR A 105 -6.34 -23.32 -1.17
N PRO A 106 -7.28 -23.71 -2.04
CA PRO A 106 -8.60 -23.07 -2.10
C PRO A 106 -9.31 -23.04 -0.74
N GLU A 107 -9.19 -24.11 0.06
CA GLU A 107 -9.79 -24.20 1.40
C GLU A 107 -9.16 -23.21 2.39
N MET A 108 -7.84 -23.02 2.33
CA MET A 108 -7.15 -22.04 3.17
C MET A 108 -7.55 -20.61 2.82
N ALA A 109 -7.60 -20.29 1.52
CA ALA A 109 -8.03 -18.98 1.03
C ALA A 109 -9.48 -18.70 1.46
N HIS A 110 -10.39 -19.65 1.22
CA HIS A 110 -11.79 -19.53 1.63
C HIS A 110 -11.94 -19.26 3.13
N LYS A 111 -11.21 -20.01 3.97
CA LYS A 111 -11.25 -19.81 5.43
C LYS A 111 -10.74 -18.41 5.83
N LEU A 112 -9.73 -17.88 5.14
CA LEU A 112 -9.22 -16.54 5.40
C LEU A 112 -10.24 -15.46 4.98
N ASP A 113 -10.94 -15.67 3.87
CA ASP A 113 -12.01 -14.79 3.39
C ASP A 113 -13.18 -14.76 4.37
N GLU A 114 -13.62 -15.93 4.88
CA GLU A 114 -14.67 -16.02 5.89
C GLU A 114 -14.31 -15.24 7.17
N ILE A 115 -13.10 -15.42 7.69
CA ILE A 115 -12.62 -14.68 8.86
C ILE A 115 -12.59 -13.18 8.56
N THR A 116 -12.15 -12.79 7.37
CA THR A 116 -12.08 -11.38 6.97
C THR A 116 -13.47 -10.75 6.88
N ILE A 117 -14.43 -11.44 6.27
CA ILE A 117 -15.82 -10.99 6.18
C ILE A 117 -16.43 -10.86 7.58
N GLU A 118 -16.23 -11.85 8.45
CA GLU A 118 -16.74 -11.82 9.82
C GLU A 118 -16.17 -10.62 10.60
N LYS A 119 -14.85 -10.38 10.50
CA LYS A 119 -14.17 -9.30 11.22
C LYS A 119 -14.56 -7.90 10.74
N LEU A 120 -14.87 -7.75 9.46
CA LEU A 120 -15.20 -6.45 8.87
C LEU A 120 -16.71 -6.18 8.81
N ARG A 121 -17.54 -7.14 9.20
CA ARG A 121 -19.00 -7.11 9.02
C ARG A 121 -19.67 -5.83 9.52
N ASP A 122 -19.22 -5.30 10.64
CA ASP A 122 -19.80 -4.11 11.28
C ASP A 122 -19.12 -2.81 10.83
N SER A 123 -18.23 -2.88 9.84
CA SER A 123 -17.51 -1.74 9.27
C SER A 123 -17.93 -1.46 7.84
N THR A 124 -17.75 -0.23 7.40
CA THR A 124 -17.88 0.16 5.98
C THR A 124 -16.58 -0.05 5.19
N PHE A 125 -15.57 -0.68 5.78
CA PHE A 125 -14.28 -0.92 5.13
C PHE A 125 -14.40 -2.06 4.13
N THR A 126 -13.88 -1.86 2.93
CA THR A 126 -13.86 -2.86 1.86
C THR A 126 -12.46 -3.04 1.31
N TYR A 127 -12.12 -4.28 0.94
CA TYR A 127 -10.91 -4.61 0.18
C TYR A 127 -11.17 -4.52 -1.31
#